data_AF-A0A2S5QBE4-F1
#
_entry.id   AF-A0A2S5QBE4-F1
#
_cell.length_a   1.000
_cell.length_b   1.000
_cell.length_c   1.000
_cell.angle_alpha   90.00
_cell.angle_beta   90.00
_cell.angle_gamma   90.00
#
_symmetry.space_group_name_H-M   'P 1'
#
loop_
_entity.id
_entity.type
_entity.pdbx_description
1 polymer ?
#
loop_
_entity_poly.entity_id
_entity_poly.type
_entity_poly.pdbx_seq_one_letter_code
_entity_poly.pdbx_strand_id
1 'polypeptide(L)' 'KLEQLLVQTNFLMGEQVSLADIAIFPFIRQFSAVDADWFASTPYVRLKAWLSLLVESELFNSIMGKYPVYSDAPN' A
#
# COMPACT_ATOMS: atom_id res chain seq x y z
N LYS A 1 -9.67 10.75 8.48
CA LYS A 1 -8.39 11.36 8.90
C LYS A 1 -7.29 11.22 7.83
N LEU A 2 -6.93 10.01 7.37
CA LEU A 2 -5.89 9.85 6.33
C LEU A 2 -6.24 10.58 5.02
N GLU A 3 -7.47 10.42 4.51
CA GLU A 3 -7.94 11.16 3.32
C GLU A 3 -7.74 12.68 3.46
N GLN A 4 -8.02 13.24 4.64
CA GLN A 4 -7.89 14.69 4.88
C GLN A 4 -6.43 15.16 4.90
N LEU A 5 -5.49 14.30 5.32
CA LEU A 5 -4.06 14.59 5.22
C LEU A 5 -3.62 14.53 3.75
N LEU A 6 -4.05 13.50 3.02
CA LEU A 6 -3.70 13.29 1.62
C LEU A 6 -4.39 14.24 0.64
N VAL A 7 -5.42 14.96 1.10
CA VAL A 7 -6.00 16.09 0.37
C VAL A 7 -5.09 17.32 0.43
N GLN A 8 -4.34 17.50 1.52
CA GLN A 8 -3.47 18.65 1.74
C GLN A 8 -2.07 18.46 1.16
N THR A 9 -1.54 17.23 1.23
CA THR A 9 -0.18 16.89 0.81
C THR A 9 -0.17 15.55 0.08
N ASN A 10 0.80 15.33 -0.80
CA ASN A 10 0.88 14.09 -1.59
C ASN A 10 1.15 12.82 -0.75
N PHE A 11 1.77 12.97 0.43
CA PHE A 11 2.04 11.91 1.40
C PHE A 11 1.57 12.32 2.80
N LEU A 12 1.57 11.40 3.76
CA LEU A 12 0.96 11.62 5.08
C LEU A 12 1.59 12.75 5.91
N MET A 13 2.85 13.10 5.64
CA MET A 13 3.61 14.11 6.38
C MET A 13 4.21 15.22 5.48
N GLY A 14 3.89 15.25 4.18
CA GLY A 14 4.42 16.26 3.26
C GLY A 14 4.43 15.82 1.79
N GLU A 15 5.32 16.42 1.01
CA GLU A 15 5.45 16.18 -0.44
C GLU A 15 6.33 14.98 -0.81
N GLN A 16 6.97 14.36 0.18
CA GLN A 16 7.85 13.20 -0.01
C GLN A 16 7.39 12.04 0.86
N VAL A 17 7.68 10.81 0.40
CA VAL A 17 7.45 9.58 1.17
C VAL A 17 8.16 9.69 2.51
N SER A 18 7.43 9.41 3.59
CA SER A 18 7.94 9.44 4.95
C SER A 18 7.82 8.09 5.64
N LEU A 19 8.45 7.95 6.81
CA LEU A 19 8.30 6.77 7.65
C LEU A 19 6.83 6.50 8.00
N ALA A 20 6.00 7.54 8.12
CA ALA A 20 4.57 7.38 8.40
C ALA A 20 3.87 6.65 7.25
N ASP A 21 4.21 6.96 6.00
CA ASP A 21 3.63 6.29 4.83
C ASP A 21 3.96 4.80 4.83
N ILE A 22 5.23 4.47 5.04
CA ILE A 22 5.72 3.08 5.05
C ILE A 22 5.16 2.29 6.24
N ALA A 23 5.00 2.92 7.41
CA ALA A 23 4.44 2.26 8.59
C ALA A 23 2.94 1.98 8.46
N ILE A 24 2.18 2.87 7.82
CA ILE A 24 0.71 2.75 7.67
C ILE A 24 0.33 1.90 6.46
N PHE A 25 1.15 1.92 5.40
CA PHE A 25 0.89 1.23 4.14
C PHE A 25 0.48 -0.25 4.27
N PRO A 26 1.15 -1.11 5.06
CA PRO A 26 0.79 -2.52 5.16
C PRO A 26 -0.63 -2.74 5.68
N PHE A 27 -1.07 -1.92 6.64
CA PHE A 27 -2.40 -2.03 7.24
C PHE A 27 -3.49 -1.61 6.27
N ILE A 28 -3.29 -0.51 5.55
CA ILE A 28 -4.25 -0.06 4.53
C ILE A 28 -4.31 -1.04 3.36
N ARG A 29 -3.17 -1.58 2.93
CA ARG A 29 -3.12 -2.62 1.89
C ARG A 29 -3.84 -3.89 2.32
N GLN A 30 -3.65 -4.34 3.56
CA GLN A 30 -4.36 -5.52 4.07
C GLN A 30 -5.86 -5.25 4.17
N PHE A 31 -6.25 -4.09 4.69
CA PHE A 31 -7.64 -3.69 4.80
C PHE A 31 -8.33 -3.60 3.43
N SER A 32 -7.68 -2.98 2.43
CA SER A 32 -8.23 -2.88 1.08
C SER A 32 -8.32 -4.24 0.36
N ALA A 33 -7.51 -5.22 0.76
CA ALA A 33 -7.53 -6.57 0.21
C ALA A 33 -8.61 -7.47 0.83
N VAL A 34 -9.17 -7.12 2.00
CA VAL A 34 -10.26 -7.89 2.63
C VAL A 34 -11.54 -7.82 1.79
N ASP A 35 -11.88 -6.63 1.30
CA ASP A 35 -12.99 -6.41 0.38
C ASP A 35 -12.62 -5.30 -0.61
N ALA A 36 -12.03 -5.72 -1.74
CA ALA A 36 -11.50 -4.81 -2.75
C ALA A 36 -12.60 -4.04 -3.49
N ASP A 37 -13.75 -4.67 -3.73
CA ASP A 37 -14.86 -4.05 -4.45
C ASP A 37 -15.52 -2.97 -3.60
N TRP A 38 -15.77 -3.27 -2.32
CA TRP A 38 -16.22 -2.26 -1.37
C TRP A 38 -15.21 -1.12 -1.26
N PHE A 39 -13.92 -1.42 -1.09
CA PHE A 39 -12.88 -0.39 -0.98
C PHE A 39 -12.82 0.51 -2.22
N ALA A 40 -12.94 -0.07 -3.42
CA ALA A 40 -12.98 0.68 -4.68
C ALA A 40 -14.17 1.65 -4.75
N SER A 41 -15.32 1.25 -4.18
CA SER A 41 -16.53 2.08 -4.13
C SER A 41 -16.48 3.22 -3.11
N THR A 42 -15.54 3.20 -2.16
CA THR A 42 -15.43 4.25 -1.13
C THR A 42 -15.07 5.62 -1.72
N PRO A 43 -15.46 6.73 -1.07
CA PRO A 43 -15.16 8.09 -1.54
C PRO A 43 -13.72 8.55 -1.25
N TYR A 44 -12.81 7.67 -0.80
CA TYR A 44 -11.44 8.03 -0.41
C TYR A 44 -10.51 8.09 -1.64
N VAL A 45 -10.71 9.09 -2.49
CA VAL A 45 -9.99 9.22 -3.77
C VAL A 45 -8.48 9.38 -3.55
N ARG A 46 -8.07 10.23 -2.61
CA ARG A 46 -6.64 10.48 -2.35
C ARG A 46 -5.96 9.28 -1.68
N LEU A 47 -6.65 8.61 -0.77
CA LEU A 47 -6.16 7.39 -0.14
C LEU A 47 -5.96 6.26 -1.15
N LYS A 48 -6.91 6.08 -2.08
CA LYS A 48 -6.79 5.10 -3.17
C LYS A 48 -5.59 5.41 -4.06
N ALA A 49 -5.43 6.67 -4.47
CA ALA A 49 -4.29 7.09 -5.28
C ALA A 49 -2.95 6.90 -4.56
N TRP A 50 -2.87 7.27 -3.28
CA TRP A 50 -1.69 7.05 -2.44
C TRP A 50 -1.35 5.55 -2.31
N LEU A 51 -2.35 4.70 -2.12
CA LEU A 51 -2.15 3.25 -2.04
C LEU A 51 -1.63 2.69 -3.36
N SER A 52 -2.24 3.07 -4.50
CA SER A 52 -1.80 2.66 -5.83
C SER A 52 -0.35 3.06 -6.10
N LEU A 53 0.03 4.30 -5.78
CA LEU A 53 1.39 4.79 -5.97
C LEU A 53 2.42 3.95 -5.19
N LEU A 54 2.10 3.53 -3.97
CA LEU A 54 3.00 2.69 -3.17
C LEU A 54 3.09 1.25 -3.69
N VAL A 55 1.96 0.66 -4.11
CA VAL A 55 1.91 -0.70 -4.67
C VAL A 55 2.60 -0.78 -6.04
N GLU A 56 2.52 0.28 -6.85
CA GLU A 56 3.12 0.34 -8.18
C GLU A 56 4.61 0.74 -8.16
N SER A 57 5.13 1.14 -6.99
CA SER A 57 6.52 1.57 -6.87
C SER A 57 7.52 0.45 -7.18
N GLU A 58 8.65 0.81 -7.80
CA GLU A 58 9.74 -0.13 -8.10
C GLU A 58 10.26 -0.83 -6.84
N LEU A 59 10.38 -0.08 -5.73
CA LEU A 59 10.81 -0.62 -4.45
C LEU A 59 9.87 -1.73 -3.99
N PHE A 60 8.57 -1.48 -3.98
CA PHE A 60 7.59 -2.50 -3.59
C PHE A 60 7.63 -3.73 -4.50
N ASN A 61 7.72 -3.52 -5.81
CA ASN A 61 7.80 -4.63 -6.77
C ASN A 61 9.09 -5.45 -6.60
N SER A 62 10.21 -4.82 -6.25
CA SER A 62 11.48 -5.52 -6.01
C SER A 62 11.46 -6.43 -4.78
N ILE A 63 10.72 -6.06 -3.72
CA ILE A 63 10.64 -6.83 -2.47
C ILE A 63 9.53 -7.89 -2.48
N MET A 64 8.47 -7.68 -3.26
CA MET A 64 7.31 -8.58 -3.32
C MET A 64 7.51 -9.79 -4.25
N GLY A 65 8.71 -9.94 -4.84
CA GLY A 65 9.08 -11.13 -5.59
C GLY A 65 8.86 -12.39 -4.75
N LYS A 66 8.10 -13.35 -5.27
CA LYS A 66 7.93 -14.65 -4.61
C LYS A 66 9.25 -15.42 -4.69
N TYR A 67 9.92 -15.57 -3.55
CA TYR A 67 11.03 -16.52 -3.45
C TYR A 67 10.46 -17.94 -3.48
N PRO A 68 11.09 -18.87 -4.22
CA PRO A 68 10.68 -20.27 -4.19
C PRO A 68 10.74 -20.77 -2.75
N VAL A 69 9.62 -21.26 -2.25
CA VAL A 69 9.56 -21.98 -0.98
C VAL A 69 10.44 -23.22 -1.17
N TYR A 70 11.47 -23.38 -0.33
CA TYR A 70 12.37 -24.52 -0.37
C TYR A 70 11.54 -25.82 -0.41
N SER A 71 11.57 -26.52 -1.54
CA SER A 71 10.95 -27.83 -1.67
C SER A 71 11.91 -28.83 -1.03
N ASP A 72 11.55 -29.37 0.13
CA ASP A 72 12.26 -30.49 0.74
C ASP A 72 12.37 -31.62 -0.29
N ALA A 73 13.59 -32.00 -0.61
CA ALA A 73 13.88 -33.12 -1.50
C ALA A 73 13.34 -34.42 -0.86
N PRO A 74 12.73 -35.33 -1.66
CA PRO A 74 12.19 -36.58 -1.11
C PRO A 74 13.33 -37.50 -0.65
N ASN A 75 13.17 -38.06 0.55
CA ASN A 75 13.93 -39.20 1.07
C ASN A 75 13.68 -40.46 0.25
#